data_AF-A0A933IVM8-F1
#
_entry.id   AF-A0A933IVM8-F1
#
_cell.length_a   1.000
_cell.length_b   1.000
_cell.length_c   1.000
_cell.angle_alpha   90.00
_cell.angle_beta   90.00
_cell.angle_gamma   90.00
#
_symmetry.space_group_name_H-M   'P 1'
#
loop_
_entity.id
_entity.type
_entity.pdbx_description
1 polymer ?
#
loop_
_entity_poly.entity_id
_entity_poly.type
_entity_poly.pdbx_seq_one_letter_code
_entity_poly.pdbx_strand_id
1 'polypeptide(L)'
;MNDKDLLQKLNNLKTVKPDDNFKKNYREVLYSQISAGAAVNEPESNLKAIWDSLMPGKIFIDMAKPVWLTFLTSVLILVTGIGGVYVSKNSKPGDSLYIAKIISEKAQLAMTFNEKEKAKLGLEFATNRAKEITQVLEESKESEKKKDEKVEQLSQNFRKEISQVRNRLITIKKSENQSNKKEEELEVFGANLGKNNQRMEISEQVKPAVEAQAQPGPIATTTKENLSSPDKVLEEAEKMFDEKNYDGTINKIEEVKQIINQEPENSEKGEVKGVSETATSTQ
;
A
#
# COMPACT_ATOMS: atom_id res chain seq x y z
N MET A 1 -69.11 24.96 -35.83
CA MET A 1 -68.46 25.70 -34.72
C MET A 1 -67.74 26.89 -35.33
N ASN A 2 -67.88 28.08 -34.76
CA ASN A 2 -67.31 29.31 -35.31
C ASN A 2 -65.86 29.46 -34.79
N ASP A 3 -64.92 29.95 -35.61
CA ASP A 3 -63.49 30.01 -35.27
C ASP A 3 -63.21 30.83 -34.00
N LYS A 4 -64.06 31.83 -33.74
CA LYS A 4 -64.03 32.63 -32.51
C LYS A 4 -64.36 31.82 -31.26
N ASP A 5 -65.29 30.87 -31.33
CA ASP A 5 -65.62 29.98 -30.20
C ASP A 5 -64.47 29.03 -29.90
N LEU A 6 -63.75 28.59 -30.94
CA LEU A 6 -62.62 27.68 -30.83
C LEU A 6 -61.43 28.38 -30.15
N LEU A 7 -61.15 29.62 -30.55
CA LEU A 7 -60.12 30.47 -29.93
C LEU A 7 -60.45 30.81 -28.48
N GLN A 8 -61.72 31.08 -28.15
CA GLN A 8 -62.15 31.34 -26.78
C GLN A 8 -61.98 30.11 -25.88
N LYS A 9 -62.31 28.91 -26.39
CA LYS A 9 -62.10 27.65 -25.66
C LYS A 9 -60.61 27.32 -25.48
N LEU A 10 -59.78 27.56 -26.49
CA LEU A 10 -58.33 27.37 -26.42
C LEU A 10 -57.65 28.31 -25.42
N ASN A 11 -58.10 29.56 -25.33
CA ASN A 11 -57.53 30.51 -24.38
C ASN A 11 -57.85 30.13 -22.92
N ASN A 12 -59.02 29.54 -22.66
CA ASN A 12 -59.41 29.01 -21.35
C ASN A 12 -58.59 27.77 -20.92
N LEU A 13 -58.01 27.02 -21.88
CA LEU A 13 -57.19 25.84 -21.62
C LEU A 13 -55.77 26.17 -21.14
N LYS A 14 -55.28 27.41 -21.36
CA LYS A 14 -53.94 27.84 -20.90
C LYS A 14 -53.78 27.84 -19.37
N THR A 15 -54.89 27.91 -18.64
CA THR A 15 -54.94 27.93 -17.17
C THR A 15 -55.33 26.58 -16.55
N VAL A 16 -55.65 25.57 -17.36
CA VAL A 16 -56.04 24.25 -16.86
C VAL A 16 -54.78 23.43 -16.60
N LYS A 17 -54.50 23.20 -15.32
CA LYS A 17 -53.47 22.23 -14.91
C LYS A 17 -54.04 20.82 -15.04
N PRO A 18 -53.24 19.83 -15.46
CA PRO A 18 -53.69 18.44 -15.45
C PRO A 18 -54.02 18.03 -14.02
N ASP A 19 -55.23 17.54 -13.79
CA ASP A 19 -55.60 16.94 -12.52
C ASP A 19 -54.88 15.60 -12.32
N ASP A 20 -54.92 15.08 -11.09
CA ASP A 20 -54.13 13.90 -10.74
C ASP A 20 -54.66 12.61 -11.39
N ASN A 21 -55.94 12.54 -11.74
CA ASN A 21 -56.51 11.41 -12.49
C ASN A 21 -56.02 11.42 -13.94
N PHE A 22 -56.00 12.59 -14.58
CA PHE A 22 -55.45 12.75 -15.91
C PHE A 22 -53.98 12.32 -15.95
N LYS A 23 -53.15 12.78 -15.00
CA LYS A 23 -51.74 12.37 -14.91
C LYS A 23 -51.59 10.86 -14.74
N LYS A 24 -52.41 10.25 -13.89
CA LYS A 24 -52.36 8.80 -13.64
C LYS A 24 -52.70 8.00 -14.90
N ASN A 25 -53.78 8.34 -15.57
CA ASN A 25 -54.21 7.67 -16.80
C ASN A 25 -53.18 7.87 -17.94
N TYR A 26 -52.62 9.07 -18.07
CA TYR A 26 -51.57 9.34 -19.06
C TYR A 26 -50.28 8.57 -18.75
N ARG A 27 -49.94 8.43 -17.46
CA ARG A 27 -48.80 7.63 -17.00
C ARG A 27 -48.99 6.15 -17.33
N GLU A 28 -50.18 5.60 -17.14
CA GLU A 28 -50.49 4.20 -17.49
C GLU A 28 -50.43 3.96 -19.01
N VAL A 29 -50.92 4.91 -19.82
CA VAL A 29 -50.83 4.83 -21.30
C VAL A 29 -49.38 4.96 -21.78
N LEU A 30 -48.60 5.87 -21.20
CA LEU A 30 -47.18 5.99 -21.54
C LEU A 30 -46.39 4.76 -21.09
N TYR A 31 -46.67 4.22 -19.90
CA TYR A 31 -46.04 2.99 -19.45
C TYR A 31 -46.38 1.81 -20.34
N SER A 32 -47.62 1.66 -20.79
CA SER A 32 -48.00 0.55 -21.66
C SER A 32 -47.36 0.67 -23.05
N GLN A 33 -47.16 1.88 -23.57
CA GLN A 33 -46.45 2.08 -24.84
C GLN A 33 -44.94 1.89 -24.71
N ILE A 34 -44.34 2.33 -23.60
CA ILE A 34 -42.91 2.11 -23.32
C ILE A 34 -42.65 0.62 -23.03
N SER A 35 -43.53 -0.06 -22.29
CA SER A 35 -43.36 -1.49 -21.96
C SER A 35 -43.74 -2.43 -23.10
N ALA A 36 -44.68 -2.05 -23.96
CA ALA A 36 -44.98 -2.83 -25.18
C ALA A 36 -43.92 -2.64 -26.28
N GLY A 37 -43.26 -1.47 -26.32
CA GLY A 37 -42.13 -1.20 -27.23
C GLY A 37 -40.78 -1.70 -26.70
N ALA A 38 -40.65 -1.82 -25.38
CA ALA A 38 -39.51 -2.44 -24.74
C ALA A 38 -39.88 -3.90 -24.42
N ALA A 39 -39.73 -4.78 -25.41
CA ALA A 39 -39.35 -6.15 -25.12
C ALA A 39 -37.96 -6.11 -24.45
N VAL A 40 -37.94 -5.70 -23.19
CA VAL A 40 -36.82 -5.89 -22.29
C VAL A 40 -36.83 -7.40 -22.09
N ASN A 41 -35.98 -8.08 -22.86
CA ASN A 41 -35.33 -9.26 -22.32
C ASN A 41 -34.75 -8.77 -20.99
N GLU A 42 -35.41 -9.08 -19.87
CA GLU A 42 -34.78 -8.85 -18.58
C GLU A 42 -33.45 -9.59 -18.70
N PRO A 43 -32.30 -8.89 -18.62
CA PRO A 43 -31.06 -9.60 -18.44
C PRO A 43 -31.28 -10.31 -17.11
N GLU A 44 -31.55 -11.62 -17.15
CA GLU A 44 -31.52 -12.53 -16.01
C GLU A 44 -30.27 -12.13 -15.25
N SER A 45 -30.44 -11.30 -14.22
CA SER A 45 -29.27 -10.70 -13.61
C SER A 45 -28.54 -11.87 -13.00
N ASN A 46 -27.30 -12.10 -13.43
CA ASN A 46 -26.47 -13.17 -12.87
C ASN A 46 -26.49 -13.09 -11.34
N LEU A 47 -26.70 -11.90 -10.77
CA LEU A 47 -26.90 -11.65 -9.35
C LEU A 47 -28.11 -12.38 -8.75
N LYS A 48 -29.27 -12.41 -9.40
CA LYS A 48 -30.45 -13.14 -8.90
C LYS A 48 -30.21 -14.65 -8.98
N ALA A 49 -29.65 -15.15 -10.08
CA ALA A 49 -29.29 -16.56 -10.20
C ALA A 49 -28.20 -16.98 -9.19
N ILE A 50 -27.19 -16.13 -8.96
CA ILE A 50 -26.17 -16.30 -7.92
C ILE A 50 -26.81 -16.26 -6.53
N TRP A 51 -27.74 -15.33 -6.29
CA TRP A 51 -28.45 -15.21 -5.02
C TRP A 51 -29.31 -16.44 -4.73
N ASP A 52 -30.08 -16.91 -5.70
CA ASP A 52 -30.93 -18.10 -5.58
C ASP A 52 -30.08 -19.37 -5.43
N SER A 53 -28.90 -19.42 -6.05
CA SER A 53 -27.93 -20.51 -5.88
C SER A 53 -27.24 -20.49 -4.51
N LEU A 54 -26.97 -19.32 -3.95
CA LEU A 54 -26.28 -19.16 -2.67
C LEU A 54 -27.25 -19.21 -1.48
N MET A 55 -28.52 -18.86 -1.67
CA MET A 55 -29.53 -18.76 -0.62
C MET A 55 -30.79 -19.59 -0.93
N PRO A 56 -30.72 -20.94 -0.93
CA PRO A 56 -31.92 -21.76 -1.02
C PRO A 56 -32.89 -21.42 0.13
N GLY A 57 -34.19 -21.30 -0.19
CA GLY A 57 -35.23 -20.76 0.71
C GLY A 57 -35.37 -21.42 2.10
N LYS A 58 -34.69 -22.54 2.35
CA LYS A 58 -34.61 -23.21 3.65
C LYS A 58 -33.62 -22.54 4.63
N ILE A 59 -32.70 -21.70 4.15
CA ILE A 59 -31.69 -21.01 4.99
C ILE A 59 -32.32 -19.86 5.80
N PHE A 60 -33.39 -19.23 5.30
CA PHE A 60 -34.04 -18.11 5.98
C PHE A 60 -34.74 -18.47 7.31
N ILE A 61 -35.13 -19.73 7.50
CA ILE A 61 -35.88 -20.16 8.71
C ILE A 61 -34.94 -20.39 9.91
N ASP A 62 -33.68 -20.75 9.68
CA ASP A 62 -32.68 -20.97 10.74
C ASP A 62 -31.80 -19.73 11.05
N MET A 63 -31.90 -18.67 10.23
CA MET A 63 -31.11 -17.43 10.34
C MET A 63 -31.48 -16.51 11.51
N ALA A 64 -32.62 -16.73 12.20
CA ALA A 64 -33.02 -15.93 13.36
C ALA A 64 -32.24 -16.27 14.65
N LYS A 65 -31.37 -17.28 14.62
CA LYS A 65 -30.50 -17.64 15.76
C LYS A 65 -29.31 -16.66 15.86
N PRO A 66 -28.92 -16.23 17.07
CA PRO A 66 -27.85 -15.24 17.27
C PRO A 66 -26.48 -15.67 16.71
N VAL A 67 -26.27 -16.98 16.51
CA VAL A 67 -25.07 -17.55 15.88
C VAL A 67 -24.91 -17.13 14.42
N TRP A 68 -26.01 -16.93 13.69
CA TRP A 68 -25.95 -16.48 12.30
C TRP A 68 -25.61 -15.00 12.19
N LEU A 69 -26.04 -14.17 13.13
CA LEU A 69 -25.67 -12.75 13.17
C LEU A 69 -24.17 -12.55 13.40
N THR A 70 -23.56 -13.33 14.30
CA THR A 70 -22.11 -13.28 14.55
C THR A 70 -21.33 -13.85 13.37
N PHE A 71 -21.81 -14.94 12.76
CA PHE A 71 -21.20 -15.50 11.56
C PHE A 71 -21.26 -14.55 10.36
N LEU A 72 -22.41 -13.95 10.05
CA LEU A 72 -22.56 -12.95 8.99
C LEU A 72 -21.67 -11.74 9.24
N THR A 73 -21.60 -11.26 10.48
CA THR A 73 -20.71 -10.15 10.85
C THR A 73 -19.24 -10.53 10.63
N SER A 74 -18.82 -11.73 11.04
CA SER A 74 -17.46 -12.23 10.83
C SER A 74 -17.12 -12.39 9.34
N VAL A 75 -18.01 -13.00 8.56
CA VAL A 75 -17.83 -13.16 7.11
C VAL A 75 -17.81 -11.81 6.41
N LEU A 76 -18.66 -10.86 6.81
CA LEU A 76 -18.65 -9.50 6.28
C LEU A 76 -17.31 -8.81 6.58
N ILE A 77 -16.79 -8.92 7.81
CA ILE A 77 -15.47 -8.40 8.19
C ILE A 77 -14.36 -9.05 7.35
N LEU A 78 -14.40 -10.37 7.16
CA LEU A 78 -13.38 -11.08 6.38
C LEU A 78 -13.42 -10.74 4.89
N VAL A 79 -14.61 -10.66 4.29
CA VAL A 79 -14.81 -10.36 2.86
C VAL A 79 -14.45 -8.90 2.58
N THR A 80 -14.91 -7.96 3.41
CA THR A 80 -14.55 -6.53 3.28
C THR A 80 -13.08 -6.27 3.62
N GLY A 81 -12.52 -6.97 4.59
CA GLY A 81 -11.16 -6.76 5.07
C GLY A 81 -10.10 -7.33 4.12
N ILE A 82 -10.15 -8.63 3.82
CA ILE A 82 -9.08 -9.30 3.06
C ILE A 82 -9.28 -9.11 1.55
N GLY A 83 -10.52 -9.27 1.06
CA GLY A 83 -10.85 -9.12 -0.36
C GLY A 83 -10.64 -7.69 -0.88
N GLY A 84 -11.04 -6.70 -0.08
CA GLY A 84 -10.85 -5.28 -0.42
C GLY A 84 -9.39 -4.87 -0.54
N VAL A 85 -8.53 -5.38 0.36
CA VAL A 85 -7.09 -5.08 0.34
C VAL A 85 -6.43 -5.61 -0.93
N TYR A 86 -6.73 -6.85 -1.33
CA TYR A 86 -6.12 -7.44 -2.53
C TYR A 86 -6.46 -6.67 -3.80
N VAL A 87 -7.74 -6.30 -4.00
CA VAL A 87 -8.17 -5.51 -5.17
C VAL A 87 -7.59 -4.09 -5.13
N SER A 88 -7.39 -3.51 -3.94
CA SER A 88 -6.84 -2.17 -3.79
C SER A 88 -5.38 -2.03 -4.24
N LYS A 89 -4.59 -3.11 -4.25
CA LYS A 89 -3.15 -3.05 -4.62
C LYS A 89 -2.91 -2.47 -6.01
N ASN A 90 -3.83 -2.75 -6.94
CA ASN A 90 -3.74 -2.32 -8.34
C ASN A 90 -4.49 -1.01 -8.62
N SER A 91 -5.05 -0.37 -7.59
CA SER A 91 -5.76 0.89 -7.74
C SER A 91 -4.81 2.05 -8.03
N LYS A 92 -5.30 2.98 -8.86
CA LYS A 92 -4.58 4.17 -9.30
C LYS A 92 -4.93 5.41 -8.45
N PRO A 93 -4.08 6.44 -8.43
CA PRO A 93 -4.40 7.70 -7.75
C PRO A 93 -5.66 8.37 -8.32
N GLY A 94 -6.75 8.32 -7.55
CA GLY A 94 -8.06 8.83 -7.94
C GLY A 94 -9.15 7.77 -8.02
N ASP A 95 -8.78 6.49 -8.00
CA ASP A 95 -9.73 5.39 -7.85
C ASP A 95 -10.31 5.34 -6.43
N SER A 96 -11.57 4.93 -6.30
CA SER A 96 -12.23 4.80 -4.99
C SER A 96 -11.49 3.86 -4.02
N LEU A 97 -10.83 2.82 -4.55
CA LEU A 97 -10.09 1.84 -3.76
C LEU A 97 -8.66 2.29 -3.39
N TYR A 98 -8.20 3.43 -3.89
CA TYR A 98 -6.86 3.95 -3.61
C TYR A 98 -6.65 4.27 -2.13
N ILE A 99 -7.69 4.76 -1.45
CA ILE A 99 -7.63 5.02 0.00
C ILE A 99 -7.35 3.71 0.75
N ALA A 100 -7.96 2.60 0.34
CA ALA A 100 -7.72 1.29 0.93
C ALA A 100 -6.27 0.83 0.71
N LYS A 101 -5.69 1.08 -0.47
CA LYS A 101 -4.27 0.82 -0.75
C LYS A 101 -3.37 1.54 0.27
N ILE A 102 -3.53 2.85 0.42
CA ILE A 102 -2.73 3.66 1.36
C ILE A 102 -2.88 3.17 2.80
N ILE A 103 -4.09 2.83 3.23
CA ILE A 103 -4.33 2.30 4.58
C ILE A 103 -3.63 0.95 4.76
N SER A 104 -3.71 0.06 3.76
CA SER A 104 -3.07 -1.25 3.81
C SER A 104 -1.55 -1.16 3.88
N GLU A 105 -0.94 -0.24 3.11
CA GLU A 105 0.50 0.03 3.14
C GLU A 105 0.93 0.52 4.54
N LYS A 106 0.19 1.47 5.13
CA LYS A 106 0.46 1.97 6.49
C LYS A 106 0.29 0.90 7.56
N ALA A 107 -0.74 0.06 7.45
CA ALA A 107 -0.98 -1.04 8.37
C ALA A 107 0.15 -2.08 8.29
N GLN A 108 0.59 -2.42 7.08
CA GLN A 108 1.72 -3.32 6.87
C GLN A 108 2.98 -2.75 7.53
N LEU A 109 3.28 -1.46 7.34
CA LEU A 109 4.44 -0.81 7.96
C LEU A 109 4.35 -0.77 9.50
N ALA A 110 3.16 -0.56 10.05
CA ALA A 110 2.94 -0.54 11.49
C ALA A 110 3.04 -1.93 12.13
N MET A 111 2.70 -2.99 11.39
CA MET A 111 2.72 -4.37 11.86
C MET A 111 4.10 -5.05 11.67
N THR A 112 4.93 -4.54 10.76
CA THR A 112 6.32 -5.00 10.62
C THR A 112 7.16 -4.52 11.81
N PHE A 113 7.84 -5.43 12.51
CA PHE A 113 8.69 -5.08 13.65
C PHE A 113 10.16 -4.88 13.27
N ASN A 114 10.67 -5.67 12.32
CA ASN A 114 12.07 -5.64 11.93
C ASN A 114 12.41 -4.36 11.14
N GLU A 115 13.45 -3.64 11.56
CA GLU A 115 13.86 -2.37 10.91
C GLU A 115 14.33 -2.57 9.46
N LYS A 116 14.98 -3.70 9.16
CA LYS A 116 15.39 -4.08 7.79
C LYS A 116 14.16 -4.30 6.90
N GLU A 117 13.16 -5.02 7.40
CA GLU A 117 11.90 -5.24 6.68
C GLU A 117 11.11 -3.95 6.50
N LYS A 118 11.05 -3.06 7.51
CA LYS A 118 10.44 -1.73 7.38
C LYS A 118 11.15 -0.88 6.34
N ALA A 119 12.48 -0.94 6.28
CA ALA A 119 13.26 -0.24 5.26
C ALA A 119 12.92 -0.76 3.86
N LYS A 120 12.83 -2.08 3.67
CA LYS A 120 12.40 -2.70 2.41
C LYS A 120 10.99 -2.27 2.00
N LEU A 121 10.07 -2.23 2.95
CA LEU A 121 8.70 -1.82 2.71
C LEU A 121 8.60 -0.33 2.33
N GLY A 122 9.36 0.55 2.99
CA GLY A 122 9.47 1.95 2.59
C GLY A 122 10.02 2.13 1.17
N LEU A 123 11.00 1.31 0.75
CA LEU A 123 11.47 1.30 -0.64
C LEU A 123 10.40 0.82 -1.62
N GLU A 124 9.58 -0.15 -1.25
CA GLU A 124 8.43 -0.58 -2.05
C GLU A 124 7.39 0.52 -2.19
N PHE A 125 7.07 1.25 -1.13
CA PHE A 125 6.13 2.36 -1.19
C PHE A 125 6.66 3.52 -2.04
N ALA A 126 7.94 3.86 -1.91
CA ALA A 126 8.60 4.83 -2.79
C ALA A 126 8.55 4.37 -4.26
N THR A 127 8.84 3.09 -4.53
CA THR A 127 8.69 2.50 -5.87
C THR A 127 7.27 2.67 -6.41
N ASN A 128 6.26 2.40 -5.57
CA ASN A 128 4.85 2.55 -5.94
C ASN A 128 4.52 4.01 -6.26
N ARG A 129 5.00 4.98 -5.46
CA ARG A 129 4.77 6.41 -5.74
C ARG A 129 5.37 6.82 -7.09
N ALA A 130 6.57 6.36 -7.43
CA ALA A 130 7.19 6.65 -8.73
C ALA A 130 6.36 6.07 -9.91
N LYS A 131 5.86 4.83 -9.78
CA LYS A 131 4.97 4.21 -10.79
C LYS A 131 3.61 4.90 -10.89
N GLU A 132 3.10 5.41 -9.78
CA GLU A 132 1.83 6.14 -9.77
C GLU A 132 1.96 7.50 -10.46
N ILE A 133 3.13 8.16 -10.35
CA ILE A 133 3.41 9.40 -11.07
C ILE A 133 3.38 9.15 -12.59
N THR A 134 4.03 8.10 -13.08
CA THR A 134 3.99 7.77 -14.52
C THR A 134 2.56 7.50 -14.98
N GLN A 135 1.76 6.78 -14.20
CA GLN A 135 0.34 6.54 -14.50
C GLN A 135 -0.49 7.83 -14.55
N VAL A 136 -0.27 8.77 -13.63
CA VAL A 136 -0.98 10.07 -13.61
C VAL A 136 -0.58 10.93 -14.81
N LEU A 137 0.69 10.89 -15.23
CA LEU A 137 1.18 11.62 -16.40
C LEU A 137 0.61 11.06 -17.71
N GLU A 138 0.44 9.73 -17.81
CA GLU A 138 -0.13 9.05 -18.97
C GLU A 138 -1.66 9.20 -19.08
N GLU A 139 -2.35 9.50 -17.97
CA GLU A 139 -3.80 9.56 -17.94
C GLU A 139 -4.37 10.80 -18.68
N SER A 140 -5.02 10.58 -19.82
CA SER A 140 -5.49 11.67 -20.69
C SER A 140 -6.80 12.34 -20.23
N LYS A 141 -7.44 11.84 -19.17
CA LYS A 141 -8.82 12.23 -18.79
C LYS A 141 -8.90 13.39 -17.80
N GLU A 142 -7.78 13.80 -17.20
CA GLU A 142 -7.76 14.79 -16.13
C GLU A 142 -7.14 16.12 -16.62
N SER A 143 -7.59 17.24 -16.06
CA SER A 143 -7.03 18.55 -16.39
C SER A 143 -5.57 18.66 -15.91
N GLU A 144 -4.69 19.30 -16.69
CA GLU A 144 -3.26 19.46 -16.37
C GLU A 144 -3.02 19.96 -14.93
N LYS A 145 -3.77 20.96 -14.46
CA LYS A 145 -3.65 21.48 -13.09
C LYS A 145 -3.87 20.42 -11.99
N LYS A 146 -4.78 19.45 -12.21
CA LYS A 146 -5.05 18.37 -11.26
C LYS A 146 -3.98 17.28 -11.31
N LYS A 147 -3.40 17.04 -12.50
CA LYS A 147 -2.25 16.15 -12.64
C LYS A 147 -1.06 16.70 -11.89
N ASP A 148 -0.75 17.99 -12.07
CA ASP A 148 0.36 18.66 -11.38
C ASP A 148 0.22 18.54 -9.85
N GLU A 149 -0.98 18.75 -9.30
CA GLU A 149 -1.24 18.61 -7.87
C GLU A 149 -1.03 17.17 -7.37
N LYS A 150 -1.52 16.17 -8.12
CA LYS A 150 -1.32 14.75 -7.79
C LYS A 150 0.14 14.35 -7.87
N VAL A 151 0.85 14.78 -8.91
CA VAL A 151 2.28 14.52 -9.11
C VAL A 151 3.09 15.13 -7.97
N GLU A 152 2.76 16.34 -7.54
CA GLU A 152 3.41 16.99 -6.41
C GLU A 152 3.16 16.22 -5.10
N GLN A 153 1.92 15.83 -4.82
CA GLN A 153 1.59 15.02 -3.64
C GLN A 153 2.34 13.67 -3.63
N LEU A 154 2.38 12.98 -4.77
CA LEU A 154 3.11 11.72 -4.91
C LEU A 154 4.62 11.92 -4.75
N SER A 155 5.16 13.04 -5.23
CA SER A 155 6.56 13.41 -5.08
C SER A 155 6.94 13.69 -3.62
N GLN A 156 6.08 14.39 -2.89
CA GLN A 156 6.26 14.61 -1.46
C GLN A 156 6.22 13.30 -0.67
N ASN A 157 5.29 12.40 -1.02
CA ASN A 157 5.21 11.08 -0.41
C ASN A 157 6.46 10.24 -0.71
N PHE A 158 6.93 10.25 -1.96
CA PHE A 158 8.18 9.59 -2.34
C PHE A 158 9.36 10.06 -1.49
N ARG A 159 9.60 11.37 -1.41
CA ARG A 159 10.69 11.95 -0.62
C ARG A 159 10.58 11.59 0.87
N LYS A 160 9.35 11.57 1.39
CA LYS A 160 9.09 11.16 2.77
C LYS A 160 9.46 9.70 3.01
N GLU A 161 9.07 8.79 2.13
CA GLU A 161 9.41 7.37 2.24
C GLU A 161 10.93 7.17 2.18
N ILE A 162 11.63 7.82 1.23
CA ILE A 162 13.09 7.71 1.11
C ILE A 162 13.80 8.26 2.36
N SER A 163 13.37 9.41 2.88
CA SER A 163 13.91 9.98 4.12
C SER A 163 13.75 9.03 5.31
N GLN A 164 12.58 8.39 5.44
CA GLN A 164 12.36 7.39 6.49
C GLN A 164 13.25 6.17 6.31
N VAL A 165 13.44 5.68 5.08
CA VAL A 165 14.35 4.57 4.80
C VAL A 165 15.77 4.92 5.20
N ARG A 166 16.29 6.10 4.85
CA ARG A 166 17.63 6.54 5.28
C ARG A 166 17.80 6.51 6.79
N ASN A 167 16.82 7.05 7.52
CA ASN A 167 16.85 7.05 8.99
C ASN A 167 16.87 5.62 9.56
N ARG A 168 16.13 4.70 8.95
CA ARG A 168 16.13 3.27 9.32
C ARG A 168 17.46 2.60 8.98
N LEU A 169 18.07 2.89 7.83
CA LEU A 169 19.39 2.38 7.47
C LEU A 169 20.48 2.83 8.45
N ILE A 170 20.43 4.08 8.92
CA ILE A 170 21.32 4.57 9.98
C ILE A 170 21.09 3.78 11.28
N THR A 171 19.84 3.49 11.61
CA THR A 171 19.47 2.71 12.81
C THR A 171 19.97 1.28 12.72
N ILE A 172 19.81 0.63 11.56
CA ILE A 172 20.31 -0.72 11.28
C ILE A 172 21.83 -0.78 11.44
N LYS A 173 22.56 0.14 10.79
CA LYS A 173 24.03 0.24 10.90
C LYS A 173 24.48 0.44 12.35
N LYS A 174 23.74 1.22 13.16
CA LYS A 174 24.05 1.43 14.58
C LYS A 174 23.83 0.16 15.42
N SER A 175 22.75 -0.57 15.17
CA SER A 175 22.42 -1.81 15.87
C SER A 175 23.40 -2.95 15.53
N GLU A 176 23.81 -3.08 14.27
CA GLU A 176 24.82 -4.07 13.83
C GLU A 176 26.18 -3.85 14.53
N ASN A 177 26.60 -2.59 14.67
CA ASN A 177 27.83 -2.24 15.39
C ASN A 177 27.76 -2.51 16.91
N GLN A 178 26.56 -2.62 17.50
CA GLN A 178 26.39 -2.94 18.92
C GLN A 178 26.30 -4.45 19.19
N SER A 179 25.85 -5.25 18.21
CA SER A 179 25.90 -6.72 18.30
C SER A 179 27.34 -7.24 18.21
N ASN A 180 28.18 -6.67 17.34
CA ASN A 180 29.60 -7.04 17.22
C ASN A 180 30.48 -6.65 18.43
N LYS A 181 29.94 -5.90 19.40
CA LYS A 181 30.66 -5.55 20.64
C LYS A 181 30.22 -6.36 21.86
N LYS A 182 29.26 -7.28 21.70
CA LYS A 182 28.68 -8.11 22.78
C LYS A 182 29.00 -9.60 22.66
N GLU A 183 29.71 -10.04 21.63
CA GLU A 183 30.07 -11.46 21.45
C GLU A 183 31.27 -11.93 22.29
N GLU A 184 31.97 -11.04 23.00
CA GLU A 184 32.97 -11.44 24.01
C GLU A 184 32.42 -11.52 25.44
N GLU A 185 31.14 -11.18 25.69
CA GLU A 185 30.59 -11.25 27.05
C GLU A 185 29.09 -11.60 27.04
N LEU A 186 28.78 -12.83 26.67
CA LEU A 186 27.47 -13.46 26.87
C LEU A 186 27.63 -14.82 27.58
N GLU A 187 28.35 -14.83 28.71
CA GLU A 187 27.97 -15.73 29.79
C GLU A 187 26.85 -15.06 30.60
N VAL A 188 25.64 -15.60 30.44
CA VAL A 188 24.60 -15.70 31.47
C VAL A 188 24.23 -14.40 32.20
N PHE A 189 23.21 -13.70 31.71
CA PHE A 189 22.43 -12.80 32.59
C PHE A 189 20.94 -13.12 32.53
N GLY A 190 20.51 -13.81 33.59
CA GLY A 190 19.13 -13.88 34.03
C GLY A 190 18.59 -12.51 34.42
N ALA A 191 17.26 -12.44 34.46
CA ALA A 191 16.45 -11.27 34.71
C ALA A 191 16.95 -10.40 35.88
N ASN A 192 17.44 -9.20 35.58
CA ASN A 192 17.48 -8.10 36.55
C ASN A 192 17.00 -6.81 35.88
N LEU A 193 15.69 -6.56 36.00
CA LEU A 193 15.13 -5.21 35.88
C LEU A 193 15.56 -4.41 37.11
N GLY A 194 16.58 -3.56 36.96
CA GLY A 194 17.05 -2.67 38.01
C GLY A 194 17.02 -1.20 37.58
N LYS A 195 16.04 -0.45 38.09
CA LYS A 195 16.00 1.02 38.09
C LYS A 195 17.31 1.60 38.66
N ASN A 196 17.94 2.57 37.99
CA ASN A 196 18.50 3.75 38.65
C ASN A 196 18.77 4.90 37.66
N ASN A 197 18.77 6.09 38.24
CA ASN A 197 18.57 7.42 37.77
C ASN A 197 19.86 8.11 37.31
N GLN A 198 19.67 9.18 36.52
CA GLN A 198 20.41 10.45 36.59
C GLN A 198 21.95 10.43 36.44
N ARG A 199 22.45 10.99 35.32
CA ARG A 199 23.02 12.36 35.28
C ARG A 199 23.53 12.75 33.88
N MET A 200 23.18 13.98 33.50
CA MET A 200 23.84 14.76 32.45
C MET A 200 25.25 15.14 32.90
N GLU A 201 26.25 15.05 32.02
CA GLU A 201 27.40 15.95 32.01
C GLU A 201 27.79 16.28 30.56
N ILE A 202 28.10 17.56 30.35
CA ILE A 202 28.50 18.22 29.09
C ILE A 202 29.96 18.65 29.25
N SER A 203 30.67 18.78 28.11
CA SER A 203 31.98 19.44 27.85
C SER A 203 33.19 18.52 28.02
N GLU A 204 34.26 18.54 27.22
CA GLU A 204 34.83 19.62 26.41
C GLU A 204 35.83 19.08 25.35
N GLN A 205 36.08 19.89 24.31
CA GLN A 205 36.96 19.63 23.17
C GLN A 205 38.45 19.71 23.50
N VAL A 206 39.28 18.87 22.86
CA VAL A 206 40.67 19.23 22.48
C VAL A 206 41.04 18.55 21.13
N LYS A 207 41.40 19.36 20.13
CA LYS A 207 42.24 19.01 18.96
C LYS A 207 43.65 19.60 19.18
N PRO A 208 44.72 19.00 18.63
CA PRO A 208 45.40 19.57 17.43
C PRO A 208 45.75 18.48 16.38
N ALA A 209 45.61 18.68 15.06
CA ALA A 209 46.57 19.22 14.06
C ALA A 209 47.80 18.30 13.78
N VAL A 210 48.34 18.03 12.59
CA VAL A 210 48.17 18.41 11.16
C VAL A 210 49.21 17.58 10.32
N GLU A 211 48.93 17.27 9.02
CA GLU A 211 49.84 16.94 7.87
C GLU A 211 50.77 15.67 7.88
N ALA A 212 51.18 15.00 6.79
CA ALA A 212 51.01 15.10 5.32
C ALA A 212 51.56 13.83 4.59
N GLN A 213 50.99 13.54 3.39
CA GLN A 213 51.56 13.05 2.12
C GLN A 213 52.36 11.71 1.99
N ALA A 214 51.92 10.83 1.07
CA ALA A 214 52.65 10.40 -0.15
C ALA A 214 51.87 9.34 -0.98
N GLN A 215 51.68 9.59 -2.29
CA GLN A 215 51.49 8.60 -3.38
C GLN A 215 52.87 8.38 -4.09
N PRO A 216 53.09 7.56 -5.15
CA PRO A 216 52.20 6.75 -6.03
C PRO A 216 52.74 5.35 -6.46
N GLY A 217 51.93 4.56 -7.20
CA GLY A 217 52.44 3.50 -8.11
C GLY A 217 51.46 2.34 -8.40
N PRO A 218 51.45 1.74 -9.61
CA PRO A 218 50.23 1.28 -10.31
C PRO A 218 50.08 -0.25 -10.42
N ILE A 219 48.90 -0.72 -10.89
CA ILE A 219 48.69 -1.72 -11.98
C ILE A 219 47.32 -2.44 -11.88
N ALA A 220 46.67 -2.55 -13.05
CA ALA A 220 45.67 -3.53 -13.50
C ALA A 220 44.18 -3.39 -13.10
N THR A 221 43.43 -2.87 -14.09
CA THR A 221 42.09 -3.27 -14.51
C THR A 221 41.66 -4.68 -14.10
N THR A 222 40.55 -4.79 -13.36
CA THR A 222 39.49 -5.80 -13.57
C THR A 222 38.19 -5.30 -12.96
N THR A 223 37.18 -5.15 -13.81
CA THR A 223 35.76 -5.02 -13.51
C THR A 223 35.29 -6.06 -12.49
N LYS A 224 35.01 -5.66 -11.25
CA LYS A 224 33.96 -6.24 -10.36
C LYS A 224 33.52 -5.18 -9.33
N GLU A 225 32.22 -4.93 -9.29
CA GLU A 225 31.41 -4.48 -8.15
C GLU A 225 32.05 -3.49 -7.16
N ASN A 226 31.88 -2.19 -7.45
CA ASN A 226 31.88 -1.19 -6.40
C ASN A 226 30.53 -1.31 -5.67
N LEU A 227 30.50 -2.04 -4.55
CA LEU A 227 29.36 -2.11 -3.64
C LEU A 227 29.13 -0.70 -3.07
N SER A 228 28.39 0.12 -3.82
CA SER A 228 28.03 1.46 -3.41
C SER A 228 27.18 1.37 -2.15
N SER A 229 27.56 2.09 -1.09
CA SER A 229 26.77 2.10 0.15
C SER A 229 25.31 2.43 -0.17
N PRO A 230 24.32 1.75 0.44
CA PRO A 230 22.89 1.99 0.22
C PRO A 230 22.51 3.48 0.19
N ASP A 231 23.18 4.31 0.99
CA ASP A 231 22.93 5.75 1.07
C ASP A 231 23.29 6.49 -0.24
N LYS A 232 24.41 6.13 -0.90
CA LYS A 232 24.84 6.74 -2.16
C LYS A 232 23.91 6.35 -3.31
N VAL A 233 23.46 5.10 -3.32
CA VAL A 233 22.51 4.57 -4.29
C VAL A 233 21.14 5.26 -4.13
N LEU A 234 20.71 5.53 -2.89
CA LEU A 234 19.49 6.30 -2.61
C LEU A 234 19.59 7.78 -3.01
N GLU A 235 20.75 8.41 -2.84
CA GLU A 235 20.99 9.77 -3.31
C GLU A 235 20.93 9.86 -4.84
N GLU A 236 21.50 8.89 -5.53
CA GLU A 236 21.38 8.77 -6.99
C GLU A 236 19.93 8.55 -7.43
N ALA A 237 19.17 7.72 -6.72
CA ALA A 237 17.75 7.51 -6.98
C ALA A 237 16.92 8.81 -6.81
N GLU A 238 17.17 9.61 -5.76
CA GLU A 238 16.49 10.91 -5.61
C GLU A 238 16.88 11.90 -6.71
N LYS A 239 18.15 11.89 -7.14
CA LYS A 239 18.59 12.73 -8.25
C LYS A 239 17.86 12.35 -9.55
N MET A 240 17.77 11.06 -9.86
CA MET A 240 17.01 10.58 -11.02
C MET A 240 15.52 10.92 -10.92
N PHE A 241 14.97 10.89 -9.71
CA PHE A 241 13.59 11.27 -9.46
C PHE A 241 13.34 12.75 -9.76
N ASP A 242 14.27 13.62 -9.34
CA ASP A 242 14.21 15.07 -9.55
C ASP A 242 14.42 15.44 -11.03
N GLU A 243 15.18 14.62 -11.77
CA GLU A 243 15.33 14.67 -13.22
C GLU A 243 14.09 14.11 -13.96
N LYS A 244 13.02 13.73 -13.24
CA LYS A 244 11.79 13.08 -13.76
C LYS A 244 12.03 11.73 -14.45
N ASN A 245 13.16 11.10 -14.19
CA ASN A 245 13.48 9.76 -14.66
C ASN A 245 12.97 8.72 -13.64
N TYR A 246 11.65 8.49 -13.67
CA TYR A 246 10.98 7.59 -12.72
C TYR A 246 11.38 6.12 -12.90
N ASP A 247 11.58 5.66 -14.15
CA ASP A 247 12.01 4.28 -14.40
C ASP A 247 13.45 4.03 -13.92
N GLY A 248 14.36 4.98 -14.14
CA GLY A 248 15.71 4.96 -13.59
C GLY A 248 15.70 4.94 -12.06
N THR A 249 14.85 5.77 -11.46
CA THR A 249 14.65 5.79 -10.00
C THR A 249 14.22 4.43 -9.46
N ILE A 250 13.24 3.79 -10.11
CA ILE A 250 12.73 2.47 -9.70
C ILE A 250 13.83 1.42 -9.76
N ASN A 251 14.60 1.39 -10.85
CA ASN A 251 15.73 0.45 -11.00
C ASN A 251 16.77 0.67 -9.90
N LYS A 252 17.07 1.92 -9.57
CA LYS A 252 18.05 2.25 -8.55
C LYS A 252 17.58 1.92 -7.13
N ILE A 253 16.30 2.10 -6.84
CA ILE A 253 15.69 1.65 -5.58
C ILE A 253 15.74 0.13 -5.46
N GLU A 254 15.56 -0.60 -6.56
CA GLU A 254 15.64 -2.07 -6.55
C GLU A 254 17.06 -2.56 -6.25
N GLU A 255 18.08 -1.87 -6.76
CA GLU A 255 19.50 -2.11 -6.39
C GLU A 255 19.70 -1.96 -4.87
N VAL A 256 19.13 -0.93 -4.24
CA VAL A 256 19.18 -0.77 -2.77
C VAL A 256 18.52 -1.94 -2.06
N LYS A 257 17.35 -2.40 -2.52
CA LYS A 257 16.69 -3.57 -1.91
C LYS A 257 17.55 -4.83 -2.01
N GLN A 258 18.27 -5.03 -3.11
CA GLN A 258 19.20 -6.15 -3.28
C GLN A 258 20.35 -6.05 -2.28
N ILE A 259 20.95 -4.86 -2.12
CA ILE A 259 22.04 -4.64 -1.15
C ILE A 259 21.55 -4.90 0.29
N ILE A 260 20.32 -4.50 0.63
CA ILE A 260 19.74 -4.75 1.97
C ILE A 260 19.48 -6.25 2.22
N ASN A 261 19.15 -7.01 1.17
CA ASN A 261 18.90 -8.45 1.25
C ASN A 261 20.19 -9.29 1.27
N GLN A 262 21.31 -8.75 0.79
CA GLN A 262 22.62 -9.39 0.88
C GLN A 262 23.07 -9.37 2.34
N GLU A 263 22.86 -10.49 3.03
CA GLU A 263 23.52 -10.81 4.29
C GLU A 263 25.02 -11.01 4.01
N PRO A 264 25.95 -10.58 4.89
CA PRO A 264 27.32 -11.04 4.79
C PRO A 264 27.31 -12.56 4.95
N GLU A 265 27.60 -13.30 3.87
CA GLU A 265 27.90 -14.74 3.96
C GLU A 265 29.15 -14.92 4.83
N ASN A 266 28.95 -15.06 6.13
CA ASN A 266 29.88 -15.69 7.07
C ASN A 266 29.10 -16.12 8.32
N SER A 267 28.06 -16.93 8.11
CA SER A 267 27.65 -17.90 9.12
C SER A 267 28.25 -19.23 8.70
N GLU A 268 29.47 -19.52 9.20
CA GLU A 268 29.97 -20.89 9.20
C GLU A 268 28.87 -21.80 9.74
N LYS A 269 28.51 -22.81 8.95
CA LYS A 269 27.82 -23.99 9.45
C LYS A 269 28.68 -24.58 10.56
N GLY A 270 28.41 -24.19 11.80
CA GLY A 270 28.78 -24.95 12.98
C GLY A 270 28.06 -26.29 12.93
N GLU A 271 28.64 -27.23 12.21
CA GLU A 271 28.25 -28.63 12.19
C GLU A 271 28.51 -29.19 13.60
N VAL A 272 27.53 -29.09 14.50
CA VAL A 272 27.55 -29.82 15.76
C VAL A 272 27.41 -31.30 15.43
N LYS A 273 28.55 -32.00 15.28
CA LYS A 273 28.64 -33.46 15.34
C LYS A 273 28.18 -33.90 16.73
N GLY A 274 26.88 -34.14 16.87
CA GLY A 274 26.33 -34.89 17.99
C GLY A 274 26.84 -36.33 17.91
N VAL A 275 27.78 -36.68 18.78
CA VAL A 275 28.12 -38.06 19.11
C VAL A 275 26.86 -38.70 19.69
N SER A 276 26.27 -39.65 18.98
CA SER A 276 25.19 -40.48 19.51
C SER A 276 25.79 -41.48 20.51
N GLU A 277 25.77 -41.16 21.79
CA GLU A 277 25.87 -42.18 22.83
C GLU A 277 24.53 -42.89 22.94
N THR A 278 24.42 -44.04 22.27
CA THR A 278 23.34 -44.99 22.52
C THR A 278 23.59 -45.66 23.88
N ALA A 279 22.82 -45.26 24.90
CA ALA A 279 22.76 -45.98 26.15
C ALA A 279 22.06 -47.33 25.95
N THR A 280 22.84 -48.41 26.06
CA THR A 280 22.39 -49.79 26.13
C THR A 280 21.67 -50.01 27.47
N SER A 281 20.34 -50.18 27.43
CA SER A 281 19.57 -50.67 28.58
C SER A 281 19.68 -52.19 28.64
N THR A 282 20.42 -52.71 29.62
CA THR A 282 20.41 -54.11 30.02
C THR A 282 20.20 -54.17 31.53
N GLN A 283 18.95 -54.39 31.94
CA GLN A 283 18.47 -55.38 32.92
C GLN A 283 17.02 -55.09 33.28
#